data_AF-A0A015KF75-F1
#
_entry.id   AF-A0A015KF75-F1
#
_cell.length_a   1.000
_cell.length_b   1.000
_cell.length_c   1.000
_cell.angle_alpha   90.00
_cell.angle_beta   90.00
_cell.angle_gamma   90.00
#
_symmetry.space_group_name_H-M   'P 1'
#
loop_
_entity.id
_entity.type
_entity.pdbx_description
1 polymer ?
#
loop_
_entity_poly.entity_id
_entity_poly.type
_entity_poly.pdbx_seq_one_letter_code
_entity_poly.pdbx_strand_id
1 'polypeptide(L)'
;MKNYIEEICIYAFITTDLWTLRAKTGYIGITYHWLTQEMKLYDILVYVEKISYPHTRTHICETIQEKLKVLGLEKKVNVAVTDNGSNMVKAINE
;
A
#
# COMPACT_ATOMS: atom_id res chain seq x y z
N MET A 1 0.05 16.78 7.72
CA MET A 1 0.34 15.32 7.69
C MET A 1 1.50 15.01 6.75
N LYS A 2 1.38 15.27 5.44
CA LYS A 2 2.45 15.04 4.45
C LYS A 2 3.82 15.62 4.85
N ASN A 3 3.90 16.92 5.14
CA ASN A 3 5.18 17.56 5.50
C ASN A 3 5.85 16.93 6.74
N TYR A 4 5.04 16.50 7.72
CA TYR A 4 5.56 15.84 8.91
C TYR A 4 6.16 14.47 8.56
N ILE A 5 5.44 13.65 7.80
CA ILE A 5 5.97 12.35 7.32
C ILE A 5 7.21 12.59 6.45
N GLU A 6 7.21 13.62 5.60
CA GLU A 6 8.37 13.94 4.77
C GLU A 6 9.63 14.27 5.57
N GLU A 7 9.50 14.89 6.74
CA GLU A 7 10.60 15.23 7.64
C GLU A 7 11.14 14.02 8.40
N ILE A 8 10.25 13.17 8.95
CA ILE A 8 10.65 12.10 9.89
C ILE A 8 10.80 10.71 9.25
N CYS A 9 10.32 10.51 8.03
CA CYS A 9 10.41 9.24 7.30
C CYS A 9 11.58 9.29 6.33
N ILE A 10 12.61 8.47 6.51
CA ILE A 10 13.70 8.35 5.51
C ILE A 10 13.31 7.33 4.44
N TYR A 11 12.91 6.13 4.89
CA TYR A 11 12.41 5.04 4.05
C TYR A 11 11.11 4.50 4.62
N ALA A 12 10.28 3.96 3.74
CA ALA A 12 9.03 3.33 4.11
C ALA A 12 8.84 1.98 3.43
N PHE A 13 7.94 1.21 4.03
CA PHE A 13 7.38 0.02 3.44
C PHE A 13 5.87 0.05 3.58
N ILE A 14 5.19 -0.69 2.72
CA ILE A 14 3.75 -0.86 2.80
C ILE A 14 3.40 -2.30 3.15
N THR A 15 2.31 -2.49 3.86
CA THR A 15 1.61 -3.77 3.90
C THR A 15 0.31 -3.64 3.11
N THR A 16 -0.01 -4.65 2.31
CA THR A 16 -1.28 -4.71 1.59
C THR A 16 -2.04 -5.97 1.96
N ASP A 17 -3.35 -5.82 2.13
CA ASP A 17 -4.28 -6.93 2.32
C ASP A 17 -5.44 -6.76 1.35
N LEU A 18 -5.69 -7.76 0.52
CA LEU A 18 -6.78 -7.75 -0.45
C LEU A 18 -7.79 -8.83 -0.07
N TRP A 19 -9.01 -8.40 0.24
CA TRP A 19 -10.09 -9.32 0.59
C TRP A 19 -11.32 -9.09 -0.28
N THR A 20 -12.15 -10.12 -0.39
CA THR A 20 -13.44 -10.05 -1.08
C THR A 20 -14.56 -10.12 -0.05
N LEU A 21 -15.44 -9.12 -0.02
CA LEU A 21 -16.65 -9.16 0.77
C LEU A 21 -17.61 -10.24 0.26
N ARG A 22 -18.53 -10.69 1.12
CA ARG A 22 -19.62 -11.61 0.73
C ARG A 22 -20.46 -11.10 -0.45
N ALA A 23 -20.57 -9.79 -0.59
CA ALA A 23 -21.23 -9.12 -1.73
C ALA A 23 -20.41 -9.16 -3.04
N LYS A 24 -19.36 -10.00 -3.12
CA LYS A 24 -18.47 -10.17 -4.28
C LYS A 24 -17.74 -8.89 -4.71
N THR A 25 -17.52 -7.99 -3.76
CA THR A 25 -16.73 -6.77 -3.98
C THR A 25 -15.36 -6.91 -3.34
N GLY A 26 -14.30 -6.70 -4.10
CA GLY A 26 -12.93 -6.68 -3.59
C GLY A 26 -12.55 -5.33 -3.02
N TYR A 27 -11.77 -5.36 -1.94
CA TYR A 27 -11.14 -4.18 -1.36
C TYR A 27 -9.67 -4.47 -1.10
N ILE A 28 -8.86 -3.43 -1.18
CA ILE A 28 -7.45 -3.46 -0.77
C ILE A 28 -7.23 -2.44 0.34
N GLY A 29 -6.66 -2.91 1.45
CA GLY A 29 -6.11 -2.08 2.50
C GLY A 29 -4.64 -1.82 2.20
N ILE A 30 -4.21 -0.57 2.33
CA ILE A 30 -2.81 -0.16 2.19
C ILE A 30 -2.42 0.55 3.49
N THR A 31 -1.48 -0.04 4.23
CA THR A 31 -0.90 0.57 5.43
C THR A 31 0.54 0.94 5.14
N TYR A 32 0.90 2.18 5.45
CA TYR A 32 2.22 2.75 5.23
C TYR A 32 2.99 2.77 6.56
N HIS A 33 4.21 2.26 6.54
CA HIS A 33 5.04 2.05 7.73
C HIS A 33 6.41 2.69 7.54
N TRP A 34 6.95 3.27 8.61
CA TRP A 34 8.33 3.76 8.64
C TRP A 34 8.93 3.72 10.04
N LEU A 35 10.26 3.71 10.09
CA LEU A 35 11.04 3.86 11.31
C LEU A 35 11.66 5.26 11.33
N THR A 36 11.61 5.93 12.48
CA THR A 36 12.37 7.17 12.71
C THR A 36 13.83 6.87 13.04
N GLN A 37 14.67 7.91 13.11
CA GLN A 37 16.08 7.77 13.50
C GLN A 37 16.23 7.23 14.94
N GLU A 38 15.23 7.45 15.80
CA GLU A 38 15.17 6.95 17.17
C GLU A 38 14.62 5.52 17.26
N MET A 39 14.54 4.79 16.14
CA MET A 39 14.02 3.42 16.06
C MET A 39 12.57 3.29 16.53
N LYS A 40 11.77 4.35 16.39
CA LYS A 40 10.35 4.32 16.67
C LYS A 40 9.58 3.94 15.41
N LEU A 41 8.80 2.86 15.51
CA LEU A 41 7.91 2.42 14.44
C LEU A 41 6.65 3.27 14.42
N TYR A 42 6.27 3.70 13.23
CA TYR A 42 5.01 4.35 12.94
C TYR A 42 4.32 3.64 11.78
N ASP A 43 3.01 3.57 11.86
CA ASP A 43 2.15 3.05 10.81
C ASP A 43 0.88 3.90 10.67
N ILE A 44 0.40 4.03 9.44
CA ILE A 44 -0.86 4.69 9.12
C ILE A 44 -1.60 3.90 8.06
N LEU A 45 -2.90 3.66 8.27
CA LEU A 45 -3.78 3.19 7.20
C LEU A 45 -3.98 4.34 6.22
N VAL A 46 -3.40 4.25 5.02
CA VAL A 46 -3.49 5.31 4.02
C VAL A 46 -4.74 5.20 3.17
N TYR A 47 -5.14 3.98 2.82
CA TYR A 47 -6.33 3.72 2.00
C TYR A 47 -7.00 2.38 2.32
N VAL A 48 -8.31 2.39 2.15
CA VAL A 48 -9.13 1.20 1.89
C VAL A 48 -9.87 1.48 0.59
N GLU A 49 -9.43 0.85 -0.49
CA GLU A 49 -9.91 1.15 -1.84
C GLU A 49 -10.69 -0.04 -2.40
N LYS A 50 -11.75 0.26 -3.16
CA LYS A 50 -12.50 -0.79 -3.86
C LYS A 50 -11.73 -1.20 -5.11
N ILE A 51 -11.49 -2.50 -5.26
CA ILE A 51 -10.89 -3.08 -6.48
C ILE A 51 -11.99 -3.77 -7.28
N SER A 52 -12.22 -3.32 -8.51
CA SER A 52 -13.17 -3.97 -9.42
C SER A 52 -12.69 -5.36 -9.85
N TYR A 53 -13.64 -6.25 -10.14
CA TYR A 53 -13.35 -7.54 -10.76
C TYR A 53 -13.11 -7.36 -12.27
N PRO A 54 -12.17 -8.09 -12.90
CA PRO A 54 -11.23 -9.02 -12.28
C PRO A 54 -10.11 -8.30 -11.51
N HIS A 55 -9.72 -8.87 -10.36
CA HIS A 55 -8.60 -8.41 -9.53
C HIS A 55 -7.26 -8.76 -10.21
N THR A 56 -6.99 -8.16 -11.37
CA THR A 56 -5.76 -8.39 -12.14
C THR A 56 -4.58 -7.77 -11.41
N ARG A 57 -3.39 -8.32 -11.64
CA ARG A 57 -2.14 -7.75 -11.10
C ARG A 57 -1.97 -6.28 -11.47
N THR A 58 -2.32 -5.91 -12.70
CA THR A 58 -2.19 -4.56 -13.23
C THR A 58 -3.08 -3.58 -12.49
N HIS A 59 -4.36 -3.92 -12.30
CA HIS A 59 -5.28 -3.05 -11.54
C HIS A 59 -4.83 -2.88 -10.08
N ILE A 60 -4.30 -3.94 -9.47
CA ILE A 60 -3.79 -3.89 -8.10
C ILE A 60 -2.57 -2.96 -8.01
N CYS A 61 -1.59 -3.15 -8.90
CA CYS A 61 -0.36 -2.33 -8.94
C CYS A 61 -0.69 -0.85 -9.19
N GLU A 62 -1.50 -0.56 -10.22
CA GLU A 62 -1.94 0.80 -10.56
C GLU A 62 -2.67 1.47 -9.41
N THR A 63 -3.58 0.74 -8.73
CA THR A 63 -4.29 1.29 -7.57
C THR A 63 -3.31 1.66 -6.45
N ILE A 64 -2.39 0.77 -6.08
CA ILE A 64 -1.41 1.05 -5.01
C ILE A 64 -0.58 2.30 -5.38
N GLN A 65 -0.06 2.36 -6.60
CA GLN A 65 0.76 3.47 -7.07
C GLN A 65 -0.02 4.79 -7.11
N GLU A 66 -1.23 4.79 -7.64
CA GLU A 66 -2.09 5.97 -7.71
C GLU A 66 -2.38 6.51 -6.31
N LYS A 67 -2.77 5.64 -5.38
CA LYS A 67 -3.14 6.04 -4.02
C LYS A 67 -1.95 6.58 -3.24
N LEU A 68 -0.78 5.97 -3.34
CA LEU A 68 0.45 6.53 -2.75
C LEU A 68 0.82 7.88 -3.38
N LYS A 69 0.66 8.02 -4.70
CA LYS A 69 0.96 9.27 -5.42
C LYS A 69 0.02 10.42 -5.05
N VAL A 70 -1.27 10.14 -4.83
CA VAL A 70 -2.24 11.15 -4.35
C VAL A 70 -1.79 11.74 -3.01
N LEU A 71 -1.17 10.94 -2.14
CA LEU A 71 -0.61 11.40 -0.86
C LEU A 71 0.81 11.95 -0.99
N GLY A 72 1.47 11.79 -2.14
CA GLY A 72 2.87 12.13 -2.34
C GLY A 72 3.84 11.28 -1.53
N LEU A 73 3.47 10.03 -1.26
CA LEU A 73 4.24 9.08 -0.44
C LEU A 73 4.98 8.02 -1.29
N GLU A 74 4.74 7.99 -2.60
CA GLU A 74 5.22 6.96 -3.52
C GLU A 74 6.74 6.85 -3.58
N LYS A 75 7.45 7.97 -3.39
CA LYS A 75 8.91 8.04 -3.57
C LYS A 75 9.73 7.39 -2.47
N LYS A 76 9.13 7.14 -1.30
CA LYS A 76 9.84 6.59 -0.13
C LYS A 76 9.55 5.10 0.10
N VAL A 77 8.59 4.52 -0.64
CA VAL A 77 8.22 3.11 -0.52
C VAL A 77 9.19 2.26 -1.31
N ASN A 78 9.97 1.45 -0.61
CA ASN A 78 10.95 0.55 -1.23
C ASN A 78 10.59 -0.93 -1.10
N VAL A 79 9.66 -1.24 -0.21
CA VAL A 79 9.25 -2.61 0.13
C VAL A 79 7.75 -2.66 0.25
N ALA A 80 7.15 -3.73 -0.27
CA ALA A 80 5.77 -4.07 -0.02
C ALA A 80 5.68 -5.49 0.55
N VAL A 81 4.83 -5.65 1.56
CA VAL A 81 4.51 -6.92 2.20
C VAL A 81 3.06 -7.24 1.87
N THR A 82 2.80 -8.43 1.38
CA THR A 82 1.47 -8.86 0.95
C THR A 82 1.26 -10.34 1.24
N ASP A 83 0.04 -10.83 1.07
CA ASP A 83 -0.24 -12.26 1.14
C ASP A 83 0.35 -13.02 -0.07
N ASN A 84 0.23 -14.34 -0.07
CA ASN A 84 0.71 -15.16 -1.18
C ASN A 84 -0.30 -15.29 -2.34
N GLY A 85 -1.27 -14.37 -2.45
CA GLY A 85 -2.22 -14.35 -3.54
C GLY A 85 -1.49 -14.15 -4.88
N SER A 86 -1.69 -15.05 -5.86
CA SER A 86 -0.94 -15.00 -7.13
C SER A 86 -0.98 -13.63 -7.82
N ASN A 87 -2.11 -12.93 -7.77
CA ASN A 87 -2.22 -11.61 -8.38
C ASN A 87 -1.55 -10.51 -7.54
N MET A 88 -1.56 -10.63 -6.21
CA MET A 88 -0.83 -9.74 -5.30
C MET A 88 0.67 -9.86 -5.50
N VAL A 89 1.20 -11.09 -5.47
CA VAL A 89 2.62 -11.37 -5.70
C VAL A 89 3.07 -10.83 -7.06
N LYS A 90 2.27 -11.04 -8.11
CA LYS A 90 2.60 -10.51 -9.44
C LYS A 90 2.50 -8.99 -9.53
N ALA A 91 1.61 -8.35 -8.77
CA ALA A 91 1.45 -6.89 -8.77
C ALA A 91 2.60 -6.19 -8.06
N ILE A 92 3.10 -6.76 -6.96
CA ILE A 92 4.22 -6.21 -6.19
C ILE A 92 5.57 -6.40 -6.91
N ASN A 93 5.71 -7.45 -7.71
CA ASN A 93 6.92 -7.75 -8.49
C ASN A 93 6.88 -7.21 -9.94
N GLU A 94 5.92 -6.33 -10.25
CA GLU A 94 5.81 -5.68 -11.57
C GLU A 94 6.73 -4.47 -11.68
#